data_AF-A0A353Z8Y0-F1
#
_entry.id   AF-A0A353Z8Y0-F1
#
_cell.length_a   1.000
_cell.length_b   1.000
_cell.length_c   1.000
_cell.angle_alpha   90.00
_cell.angle_beta   90.00
_cell.angle_gamma   90.00
#
_symmetry.space_group_name_H-M   'P 1'
#
loop_
_entity.id
_entity.type
_entity.pdbx_description
1 polymer ?
#
loop_
_entity_poly.entity_id
_entity_poly.type
_entity_poly.pdbx_seq_one_letter_code
_entity_poly.pdbx_strand_id
1 'polypeptide(L)'
;MMIRILPYKSVGNVLFGATKADCIARFGVPEGSVLNREGLEELKYSRLIVRIDPSVDQVVEFTLLPFCEGTIEGIEITWDQSFLSQLCRIDGEPREVFGFIVLPRIGVAITGIHDDDSSQLAMTVFPKGAFDELLKSGTPYASRSSYWRD
;
A
#
# COMPACT_ATOMS: atom_id res chain seq x y z
N MET A 1 10.86 -9.79 -7.87
CA MET A 1 11.28 -9.59 -6.47
C MET A 1 10.10 -9.94 -5.60
N MET A 2 10.23 -10.87 -4.66
CA MET A 2 9.16 -11.17 -3.71
C MET A 2 9.18 -10.13 -2.58
N ILE A 3 8.13 -9.33 -2.47
CA ILE A 3 8.03 -8.24 -1.48
C ILE A 3 7.46 -8.78 -0.18
N ARG A 4 8.15 -8.53 0.94
CA ARG A 4 7.56 -8.72 2.27
C ARG A 4 7.17 -7.39 2.86
N ILE A 5 5.90 -7.25 3.26
CA ILE A 5 5.38 -6.07 3.93
C ILE A 5 5.32 -6.35 5.43
N LEU A 6 5.95 -5.46 6.20
CA LEU A 6 5.80 -5.37 7.65
C LEU A 6 5.03 -4.08 7.94
N PRO A 7 3.76 -4.17 8.38
CA PRO A 7 2.91 -3.02 8.70
C PRO A 7 3.63 -1.91 9.44
N TYR A 8 3.48 -0.68 8.96
CA TYR A 8 4.09 0.55 9.49
C TYR A 8 5.62 0.57 9.60
N LYS A 9 6.30 -0.47 9.13
CA LYS A 9 7.74 -0.63 9.34
C LYS A 9 8.49 -0.62 8.02
N SER A 10 8.13 -1.51 7.09
CA SER A 10 8.92 -1.70 5.88
C SER A 10 8.16 -2.37 4.75
N VAL A 11 8.61 -2.09 3.53
CA VAL A 11 8.27 -2.85 2.32
C VAL A 11 9.58 -3.40 1.76
N GLY A 12 9.63 -4.72 1.57
CA GLY A 12 10.88 -5.41 1.28
C GLY A 12 11.93 -5.12 2.36
N ASN A 13 13.11 -4.66 1.94
CA ASN A 13 14.21 -4.33 2.83
C ASN A 13 14.30 -2.83 3.18
N VAL A 14 13.34 -2.00 2.74
CA VAL A 14 13.35 -0.54 2.93
C VAL A 14 12.36 -0.17 4.04
N LEU A 15 12.85 0.56 5.03
CA LEU A 15 12.05 1.06 6.16
C LEU A 15 11.36 2.37 5.78
N PHE A 16 10.23 2.68 6.42
CA PHE A 16 9.77 4.06 6.51
C PHE A 16 10.83 4.92 7.23
N GLY A 17 11.03 6.15 6.78
CA GLY A 17 12.08 7.05 7.28
C GLY A 17 13.48 6.79 6.70
N ALA A 18 13.65 5.75 5.86
CA ALA A 18 14.92 5.52 5.17
C ALA A 18 15.19 6.62 4.13
N THR A 19 16.46 6.87 3.83
CA THR A 19 16.84 7.88 2.82
C THR A 19 16.57 7.42 1.39
N LYS A 20 16.53 8.36 0.44
CA LYS A 20 16.52 8.01 -0.99
C LYS A 20 17.72 7.12 -1.37
N ALA A 21 18.89 7.42 -0.82
CA ALA A 21 20.10 6.63 -1.05
C ALA A 21 19.94 5.19 -0.53
N ASP A 22 19.36 5.00 0.66
CA ASP A 22 19.05 3.69 1.22
C ASP A 22 18.07 2.89 0.38
N CYS A 23 17.06 3.56 -0.18
CA CYS A 23 16.10 2.96 -1.09
C CYS A 23 16.79 2.45 -2.37
N ILE A 24 17.59 3.29 -3.01
CA ILE A 24 18.32 2.93 -4.25
C ILE A 24 19.31 1.78 -3.98
N ALA A 25 19.99 1.80 -2.84
CA ALA A 25 20.91 0.73 -2.46
C ALA A 25 20.23 -0.65 -2.31
N ARG A 26 18.93 -0.68 -1.98
CA ARG A 26 18.19 -1.92 -1.68
C ARG A 26 17.29 -2.39 -2.80
N PHE A 27 16.65 -1.48 -3.52
CA PHE A 27 15.78 -1.78 -4.65
C PHE A 27 16.45 -1.61 -6.01
N GLY A 28 17.66 -1.06 -6.04
CA GLY A 28 18.37 -0.74 -7.28
C GLY A 28 18.00 0.65 -7.82
N VAL A 29 18.44 0.92 -9.03
CA VAL A 29 18.20 2.21 -9.70
C VAL A 29 16.74 2.28 -10.17
N PRO A 30 15.97 3.34 -9.83
CA PRO A 30 14.62 3.50 -10.34
C PRO A 30 14.62 3.77 -11.85
N GLU A 31 13.55 3.37 -12.52
CA GLU A 31 13.31 3.61 -13.96
C GLU A 31 13.06 5.09 -14.26
N GLY A 32 12.64 5.85 -13.25
CA GLY A 32 12.52 7.30 -13.31
C GLY A 32 12.08 7.89 -11.98
N SER A 33 12.08 9.22 -11.89
CA SER A 33 11.44 9.93 -10.79
C SER A 33 10.66 11.16 -11.24
N VAL A 34 9.63 11.51 -10.47
CA VAL A 34 8.77 12.67 -10.71
C VAL A 34 8.23 13.21 -9.40
N LEU A 35 8.01 14.52 -9.30
CA LEU A 35 7.28 15.09 -8.17
C LEU A 35 5.77 14.93 -8.38
N ASN A 36 5.07 14.41 -7.38
CA ASN A 36 3.62 14.34 -7.38
C ASN A 36 2.99 15.70 -7.00
N ARG A 37 1.65 15.78 -6.98
CA ARG A 37 0.93 17.01 -6.65
C ARG A 37 1.08 17.47 -5.20
N GLU A 38 1.49 16.57 -4.32
CA GLU A 38 1.74 16.82 -2.89
C GLU A 38 3.20 17.24 -2.64
N GLY A 39 4.02 17.30 -3.69
CA GLY A 39 5.44 17.64 -3.59
C GLY A 39 6.34 16.47 -3.17
N LEU A 40 5.82 15.24 -3.11
CA LEU A 40 6.62 14.04 -2.85
C LEU A 40 7.31 13.57 -4.13
N GLU A 41 8.57 13.12 -4.02
CA GLU A 41 9.26 12.50 -5.14
C GLU A 41 8.86 11.02 -5.24
N GLU A 42 8.28 10.64 -6.37
CA GLU A 42 7.95 9.26 -6.73
C GLU A 42 9.13 8.61 -7.46
N LEU A 43 9.82 7.69 -6.81
CA LEU A 43 10.78 6.79 -7.44
C LEU A 43 10.02 5.61 -8.06
N LYS A 44 10.09 5.46 -9.39
CA LYS A 44 9.33 4.45 -10.13
C LYS A 44 10.18 3.22 -10.40
N TYR A 45 9.65 2.06 -10.03
CA TYR A 45 10.17 0.74 -10.36
C TYR A 45 9.04 -0.06 -11.03
N SER A 46 9.39 -1.08 -11.81
CA SER A 46 8.44 -1.93 -12.56
C SER A 46 7.17 -2.38 -11.82
N ARG A 47 7.26 -2.65 -10.50
CA ARG A 47 6.13 -3.14 -9.67
C ARG A 47 5.90 -2.33 -8.39
N LEU A 48 6.60 -1.22 -8.23
CA LEU A 48 6.64 -0.47 -6.97
C LEU A 48 6.89 1.00 -7.26
N ILE A 49 6.18 1.87 -6.55
CA ILE A 49 6.49 3.30 -6.44
C ILE A 49 6.88 3.57 -4.99
N VAL A 50 7.99 4.26 -4.78
CA VAL A 50 8.42 4.72 -3.45
C VAL A 50 8.29 6.23 -3.41
N ARG A 51 7.59 6.77 -2.42
CA ARG A 51 7.46 8.22 -2.21
C ARG A 51 8.45 8.69 -1.17
N ILE A 52 9.24 9.68 -1.56
CA ILE A 52 10.20 10.38 -0.70
C ILE A 52 9.65 11.77 -0.40
N ASP A 53 9.66 12.17 0.87
CA ASP A 53 9.51 13.57 1.25
C ASP A 53 10.87 14.28 1.01
N PRO A 54 10.96 15.18 0.03
CA PRO A 54 12.23 15.83 -0.31
C PRO A 54 12.69 16.84 0.76
N SER A 55 11.82 17.28 1.67
CA SER A 55 12.19 18.24 2.72
C SER A 55 13.06 17.62 3.81
N VAL A 56 12.94 16.30 4.02
CA VAL A 56 13.67 15.54 5.03
C VAL A 56 14.48 14.37 4.44
N ASP A 57 14.38 14.14 3.13
CA ASP A 57 14.95 12.99 2.40
C ASP A 57 14.57 11.64 3.03
N GLN A 58 13.26 11.40 3.19
CA GLN A 58 12.76 10.18 3.83
C GLN A 58 11.66 9.49 3.04
N VAL A 59 11.69 8.15 3.03
CA VAL A 59 10.61 7.31 2.53
C VAL A 59 9.38 7.45 3.43
N VAL A 60 8.28 7.93 2.84
CA VAL A 60 7.01 8.16 3.55
C VAL A 60 5.88 7.28 3.06
N GLU A 61 5.99 6.68 1.87
CA GLU A 61 4.93 5.82 1.33
C GLU A 61 5.47 4.84 0.28
N PHE A 62 4.79 3.70 0.14
CA PHE A 62 4.99 2.77 -0.95
C PHE A 62 3.67 2.51 -1.67
N THR A 63 3.67 2.43 -3.00
CA THR A 63 2.55 1.87 -3.77
C THR A 63 3.04 0.65 -4.53
N LEU A 64 2.45 -0.51 -4.22
CA LEU A 64 2.61 -1.71 -5.01
C LEU A 64 1.67 -1.62 -6.21
N LEU A 65 2.24 -1.89 -7.40
CA LEU A 65 1.50 -1.97 -8.65
C LEU A 65 0.98 -3.39 -8.87
N PRO A 66 -0.05 -3.58 -9.72
CA PRO A 66 -0.61 -4.90 -10.01
C PRO A 66 0.45 -5.95 -10.35
N PHE A 67 0.15 -7.20 -9.97
CA PHE A 67 1.02 -8.36 -10.16
C PHE A 67 2.36 -8.28 -9.42
N CYS A 68 2.47 -7.43 -8.40
CA CYS A 68 3.54 -7.59 -7.42
C CYS A 68 3.30 -8.87 -6.62
N GLU A 69 4.32 -9.72 -6.53
CA GLU A 69 4.33 -10.92 -5.72
C GLU A 69 4.89 -10.60 -4.33
N GLY A 70 4.25 -11.10 -3.28
CA GLY A 70 4.67 -10.80 -1.93
C GLY A 70 3.73 -11.28 -0.86
N THR A 71 4.02 -10.88 0.37
CA THR A 71 3.21 -11.19 1.54
C THR A 71 3.07 -10.00 2.48
N ILE A 72 1.92 -9.88 3.13
CA ILE A 72 1.67 -8.98 4.27
C ILE A 72 1.12 -9.81 5.43
N GLU A 73 1.73 -9.74 6.62
CA GLU A 73 1.30 -10.55 7.78
C GLU A 73 1.17 -12.06 7.46
N GLY A 74 1.98 -12.58 6.53
CA GLY A 74 1.95 -13.96 6.06
C GLY A 74 0.84 -14.29 5.03
N ILE A 75 0.00 -13.32 4.66
CA ILE A 75 -1.01 -13.44 3.60
C ILE A 75 -0.36 -13.13 2.26
N GLU A 76 -0.53 -14.02 1.29
CA GLU A 76 -0.05 -13.84 -0.09
C GLU A 76 -0.86 -12.77 -0.84
N ILE A 77 -0.18 -11.94 -1.62
CA ILE A 77 -0.81 -10.90 -2.44
C ILE A 77 -1.35 -11.54 -3.73
N THR A 78 -2.65 -11.83 -3.78
CA THR A 78 -3.30 -12.41 -4.98
C THR A 78 -4.08 -11.39 -5.82
N TRP A 79 -4.18 -10.14 -5.37
CA TRP A 79 -4.86 -9.03 -6.08
C TRP A 79 -6.35 -9.28 -6.40
N ASP A 80 -7.04 -10.08 -5.58
CA ASP A 80 -8.45 -10.43 -5.74
C ASP A 80 -9.29 -10.13 -4.48
N GLN A 81 -10.59 -10.40 -4.56
CA GLN A 81 -11.53 -10.24 -3.45
C GLN A 81 -11.19 -11.10 -2.22
N SER A 82 -10.57 -12.26 -2.41
CA SER A 82 -10.14 -13.14 -1.31
C SER A 82 -9.03 -12.48 -0.52
N PHE A 83 -8.03 -11.93 -1.20
CA PHE A 83 -6.96 -11.15 -0.58
C PHE A 83 -7.51 -9.95 0.21
N LEU A 84 -8.36 -9.12 -0.41
CA LEU A 84 -8.95 -7.98 0.28
C LEU A 84 -9.77 -8.41 1.51
N SER A 85 -10.55 -9.48 1.40
CA SER A 85 -11.34 -10.03 2.51
C SER A 85 -10.47 -10.51 3.66
N GLN A 86 -9.35 -11.18 3.38
CA GLN A 86 -8.40 -11.62 4.40
C GLN A 86 -7.77 -10.42 5.12
N LEU A 87 -7.38 -9.38 4.38
CA LEU A 87 -6.86 -8.14 4.94
C LEU A 87 -7.89 -7.44 5.83
N CYS A 88 -9.14 -7.34 5.38
CA CYS A 88 -10.22 -6.75 6.17
C CYS A 88 -10.44 -7.52 7.49
N ARG A 89 -10.30 -8.85 7.46
CA ARG A 89 -10.45 -9.69 8.66
C ARG A 89 -9.33 -9.46 9.68
N ILE A 90 -8.09 -9.32 9.24
CA ILE A 90 -6.96 -9.07 10.15
C ILE A 90 -6.95 -7.63 10.66
N ASP A 91 -7.39 -6.68 9.84
CA ASP A 91 -7.48 -5.28 10.22
C ASP A 91 -8.60 -5.06 11.25
N GLY A 92 -9.77 -5.65 11.01
CA GLY A 92 -10.91 -5.63 11.93
C GLY A 92 -11.68 -4.31 11.96
N GLU A 93 -11.19 -3.23 11.35
CA GLU A 93 -11.91 -1.96 11.24
C GLU A 93 -11.63 -1.25 9.89
N PRO A 94 -11.80 -1.94 8.75
CA PRO A 94 -11.57 -1.34 7.45
C PRO A 94 -12.57 -0.21 7.20
N ARG A 95 -12.11 0.83 6.51
CA ARG A 95 -12.92 2.00 6.15
C ARG A 95 -12.83 2.28 4.66
N GLU A 96 -13.93 2.72 4.08
CA GLU A 96 -13.95 3.23 2.72
C GLU A 96 -13.77 4.75 2.76
N VAL A 97 -12.80 5.27 2.00
CA VAL A 97 -12.54 6.71 1.87
C VAL A 97 -12.21 7.04 0.42
N PHE A 98 -13.02 7.87 -0.22
CA PHE A 98 -12.81 8.34 -1.61
C PHE A 98 -12.48 7.23 -2.63
N GLY A 99 -13.12 6.06 -2.53
CA GLY A 99 -12.87 4.92 -3.43
C GLY A 99 -11.63 4.08 -3.08
N PHE A 100 -11.11 4.24 -1.85
CA PHE A 100 -10.07 3.39 -1.27
C PHE A 100 -10.62 2.63 -0.08
N ILE A 101 -10.28 1.35 0.02
CA ILE A 101 -10.44 0.58 1.26
C ILE A 101 -9.17 0.74 2.08
N VAL A 102 -9.25 1.55 3.12
CA VAL A 102 -8.17 1.81 4.07
C VAL A 102 -8.29 0.83 5.24
N LEU A 103 -7.18 0.17 5.54
CA LEU A 103 -7.00 -0.81 6.60
C LEU A 103 -6.06 -0.21 7.66
N PRO A 104 -6.61 0.59 8.59
CA PRO A 104 -5.85 1.48 9.47
C PRO A 104 -5.12 0.80 10.61
N ARG A 105 -5.26 -0.52 10.81
CA ARG A 105 -4.49 -1.32 11.79
C ARG A 105 -3.30 -2.05 11.19
N ILE A 106 -3.27 -2.19 9.87
CA ILE A 106 -2.14 -2.81 9.13
C ILE A 106 -1.44 -1.83 8.18
N GLY A 107 -1.90 -0.58 8.09
CA GLY A 107 -1.20 0.49 7.37
C GLY A 107 -1.27 0.34 5.86
N VAL A 108 -2.43 -0.08 5.34
CA VAL A 108 -2.63 -0.35 3.92
C VAL A 108 -3.88 0.37 3.40
N ALA A 109 -3.82 0.88 2.18
CA ALA A 109 -5.00 1.31 1.43
C ALA A 109 -5.03 0.60 0.07
N ILE A 110 -6.19 0.08 -0.34
CA ILE A 110 -6.37 -0.67 -1.57
C ILE A 110 -7.46 0.00 -2.42
N THR A 111 -7.26 0.03 -3.73
CA THR A 111 -8.27 0.46 -4.71
C THR A 111 -8.32 -0.52 -5.87
N GLY A 112 -9.39 -0.48 -6.66
CA GLY A 112 -9.64 -1.35 -7.82
C GLY A 112 -10.09 -2.79 -7.51
N ILE A 113 -9.80 -3.34 -6.32
CA ILE A 113 -10.30 -4.68 -5.94
C ILE A 113 -11.79 -4.61 -5.60
N HIS A 114 -12.19 -3.73 -4.68
CA HIS A 114 -13.55 -3.70 -4.11
C HIS A 114 -14.71 -3.43 -5.11
N ASP A 115 -14.37 -2.88 -6.26
CA ASP A 115 -15.25 -2.40 -7.32
C ASP A 115 -14.91 -3.00 -8.69
N ASP A 116 -14.00 -3.99 -8.72
CA ASP A 116 -13.51 -4.67 -9.92
C ASP A 116 -12.95 -3.73 -11.02
N ASP A 117 -12.43 -2.55 -10.64
CA ASP A 117 -11.77 -1.61 -11.54
C ASP A 117 -10.26 -1.88 -11.66
N SER A 118 -9.91 -2.74 -12.62
CA SER A 118 -8.51 -3.06 -12.93
C SER A 118 -7.64 -1.86 -13.32
N SER A 119 -8.23 -0.74 -13.76
CA SER A 119 -7.48 0.47 -14.15
C SER A 119 -6.98 1.26 -12.94
N GLN A 120 -7.63 1.10 -11.79
CA GLN A 120 -7.28 1.74 -10.52
C GLN A 120 -6.53 0.79 -9.58
N LEU A 121 -6.37 -0.48 -9.94
CA LEU A 121 -5.80 -1.51 -9.07
C LEU A 121 -4.42 -1.12 -8.52
N ALA A 122 -4.35 -0.91 -7.21
CA ALA A 122 -3.12 -0.56 -6.52
C ALA A 122 -3.25 -0.83 -5.02
N MET A 123 -2.11 -1.01 -4.34
CA MET A 123 -2.04 -1.11 -2.90
C MET A 123 -1.00 -0.14 -2.35
N THR A 124 -1.44 0.82 -1.56
CA THR A 124 -0.59 1.76 -0.85
C THR A 124 -0.28 1.23 0.55
N VAL A 125 0.99 1.31 0.97
CA VAL A 125 1.46 0.99 2.32
C VAL A 125 2.00 2.27 2.94
N PHE A 126 1.50 2.63 4.12
CA PHE A 126 1.76 3.91 4.76
C PHE A 126 2.21 3.76 6.23
N PRO A 127 2.95 4.74 6.78
CA PRO A 127 3.38 4.74 8.17
C PRO A 127 2.23 5.14 9.11
N LYS A 128 2.36 4.79 10.38
CA LYS A 128 1.31 5.06 11.38
C LYS A 128 1.05 6.57 11.46
N GLY A 129 -0.22 6.97 11.47
CA GLY A 129 -0.62 8.37 11.55
C GLY A 129 -0.83 9.06 10.19
N ALA A 130 -0.30 8.52 9.08
CA ALA A 130 -0.35 9.19 7.78
C ALA A 130 -1.78 9.40 7.26
N PHE A 131 -2.68 8.45 7.53
CA PHE A 131 -4.05 8.45 7.02
C PHE A 131 -5.08 8.86 8.10
N ASP A 132 -4.65 9.24 9.30
CA ASP A 132 -5.56 9.48 10.44
C ASP A 132 -6.58 10.60 10.17
N GLU A 133 -6.16 11.69 9.52
CA GLU A 133 -7.08 12.76 9.12
C GLU A 133 -8.05 12.31 8.03
N LEU A 134 -7.56 11.53 7.06
CA LEU A 134 -8.36 11.00 5.96
C LEU A 134 -9.45 10.04 6.48
N LEU A 135 -9.13 9.22 7.48
CA LEU A 135 -10.05 8.26 8.09
C LEU A 135 -11.25 8.92 8.79
N LYS A 136 -11.16 10.21 9.14
CA LYS A 136 -12.27 10.96 9.75
C LYS A 136 -13.45 11.15 8.80
N SER A 137 -13.20 11.19 7.48
CA SER A 137 -14.26 11.25 6.46
C SER A 137 -14.70 9.86 5.96
N GLY A 138 -14.11 8.79 6.48
CA GLY A 138 -14.38 7.43 6.06
C GLY A 138 -15.63 6.81 6.67
N THR A 139 -16.28 5.91 5.94
CA THR A 139 -17.36 5.05 6.44
C THR A 139 -16.84 3.65 6.72
N PRO A 140 -17.43 2.90 7.66
CA PRO A 140 -17.09 1.49 7.85
C PRO A 140 -17.28 0.71 6.55
N TYR A 141 -16.28 -0.08 6.16
CA TYR A 141 -16.36 -0.97 5.01
C TYR A 141 -16.77 -2.37 5.47
N ALA A 142 -17.87 -2.89 4.92
CA ALA A 142 -18.25 -4.27 5.10
C ALA A 142 -17.67 -5.09 3.94
N SER A 143 -16.57 -5.81 4.18
CA SER A 143 -16.01 -6.72 3.18
C SER A 143 -17.09 -7.70 2.72
N ARG A 144 -17.26 -7.85 1.41
CA ARG A 144 -18.10 -8.91 0.85
C ARG A 144 -17.45 -10.24 1.19
N SER A 145 -17.88 -10.85 2.28
CA SER A 145 -17.55 -12.25 2.57
C SER A 145 -17.95 -13.07 1.35
N SER A 146 -16.99 -13.74 0.70
CA SER A 146 -17.27 -14.75 -0.30
C SER A 146 -17.93 -15.94 0.38
N TYR A 147 -19.22 -15.83 0.68
CA TYR A 147 -20.09 -16.98 0.90
C TYR A 147 -20.42 -17.58 -0.46
N TRP A 148 -19.49 -18.36 -1.00
CA TRP A 148 -19.82 -19.46 -1.91
C TRP A 148 -19.17 -20.73 -1.37
N ARG A 149 -20.04 -21.72 -1.14
CA ARG A 149 -19.83 -23.02 -0.49
C ARG A 149 -19.12 -23.99 -1.44
N ASP A 150 -18.60 -25.07 -0.84
CA ASP A 150 -18.41 -26.39 -1.45
C ASP A 150 -19.56 -26.80 -2.38
#